data_AF-A0A536NWK1-F1
#
_entry.id   AF-A0A536NWK1-F1
#
_cell.length_a   1.000
_cell.length_b   1.000
_cell.length_c   1.000
_cell.angle_alpha   90.00
_cell.angle_beta   90.00
_cell.angle_gamma   90.00
#
_symmetry.space_group_name_H-M   'P 1'
#
loop_
_entity.id
_entity.type
_entity.pdbx_description
1 polymer ?
#
loop_
_entity_poly.entity_id
_entity_poly.type
_entity_poly.pdbx_seq_one_letter_code
_entity_poly.pdbx_strand_id
1 'polypeptide(L)' 'MRTLHTSCRVSNLSASLDFYTTLGYTQVGRVDLGGGASLTMLNFPGEEVVTLELVHRPAAGAVDIGTGFSHIPV' A
#
# COMPACT_ATOMS: atom_id res chain seq x y z
N MET A 1 1.63 23.47 -1.56
CA MET A 1 1.06 22.14 -1.20
C MET A 1 2.12 21.08 -1.50
N ARG A 2 2.19 20.00 -0.71
CA ARG A 2 3.17 18.91 -0.90
C ARG A 2 2.42 17.57 -0.92
N THR A 3 2.67 16.75 -1.93
CA THR A 3 2.20 15.36 -1.98
C THR A 3 2.99 14.54 -0.97
N LEU A 4 2.31 13.69 -0.19
CA LEU A 4 2.95 12.87 0.84
C LEU A 4 3.34 11.48 0.32
N HIS A 5 2.37 10.70 -0.16
CA HIS A 5 2.56 9.38 -0.73
C HIS A 5 1.33 8.96 -1.52
N THR A 6 1.46 7.91 -2.33
CA THR A 6 0.33 7.26 -2.98
C THR A 6 -0.27 6.21 -2.04
N SER A 7 -1.60 6.17 -1.94
CA SER A 7 -2.34 5.13 -1.24
C SER A 7 -3.17 4.33 -2.24
N CYS A 8 -3.10 3.00 -2.17
CA CYS A 8 -3.91 2.11 -3.00
C CYS A 8 -4.48 0.94 -2.18
N ARG A 9 -5.60 0.40 -2.64
CA ARG A 9 -6.22 -0.77 -2.03
C ARG A 9 -5.60 -2.03 -2.61
N VAL A 10 -5.40 -3.04 -1.76
CA VAL A 10 -4.93 -4.37 -2.15
C VAL A 10 -5.94 -5.44 -1.73
N SER A 11 -6.06 -6.49 -2.54
CA SER A 11 -6.95 -7.63 -2.26
C SER A 11 -6.30 -8.68 -1.35
N ASN A 12 -4.98 -8.79 -1.34
CA ASN A 12 -4.23 -9.71 -0.51
C ASN A 12 -3.00 -9.00 0.06
N LEU A 13 -3.06 -8.65 1.34
CA LEU A 13 -2.00 -7.88 1.99
C LEU A 13 -0.68 -8.64 2.11
N SER A 14 -0.71 -9.95 2.36
CA SER A 14 0.51 -10.75 2.49
C SER A 14 1.28 -10.78 1.17
N ALA A 15 0.58 -11.12 0.08
CA ALA A 15 1.18 -11.19 -1.25
C ALA A 15 1.73 -9.83 -1.71
N SER A 16 1.03 -8.74 -1.40
CA SER A 16 1.52 -7.39 -1.70
C SER A 16 2.77 -7.03 -0.90
N LEU A 17 2.83 -7.36 0.40
CA LEU A 17 4.03 -7.12 1.18
C LEU A 17 5.22 -7.92 0.69
N ASP A 18 5.04 -9.20 0.40
CA ASP A 18 6.11 -10.05 -0.15
C ASP A 18 6.67 -9.46 -1.46
N PHE A 19 5.79 -8.96 -2.33
CA PHE A 19 6.18 -8.28 -3.57
C PHE A 19 6.98 -7.00 -3.31
N TYR A 20 6.47 -6.07 -2.51
CA TYR A 20 7.13 -4.79 -2.29
C TYR A 20 8.42 -4.93 -1.48
N THR A 21 8.48 -5.85 -0.52
CA THR A 21 9.72 -6.17 0.21
C THR A 21 10.77 -6.78 -0.71
N THR A 22 10.38 -7.57 -1.71
CA THR A 22 11.32 -8.06 -2.74
C THR A 22 11.91 -6.91 -3.58
N LEU A 23 11.15 -5.84 -3.80
CA LEU A 23 11.63 -4.61 -4.45
C LEU A 23 12.44 -3.69 -3.52
N GLY A 24 12.64 -4.08 -2.26
CA GLY A 24 13.42 -3.34 -1.26
C GLY A 24 12.60 -2.41 -0.37
N TYR A 25 11.28 -2.32 -0.54
CA TYR A 25 10.47 -1.52 0.38
C TYR A 25 10.51 -2.10 1.79
N THR A 26 10.51 -1.24 2.81
CA THR A 26 10.41 -1.67 4.21
C THR A 26 9.13 -1.16 4.85
N GLN A 27 8.54 -1.98 5.72
CA GLN A 27 7.34 -1.58 6.44
C GLN A 27 7.70 -0.61 7.56
N VAL A 28 7.14 0.60 7.49
CA VAL A 28 7.27 1.64 8.53
C VAL A 28 6.28 1.39 9.66
N GLY A 29 5.06 0.96 9.33
CA GLY A 29 4.04 0.69 10.33
C GLY A 29 2.78 0.06 9.75
N ARG A 30 1.92 -0.42 10.65
CA ARG A 30 0.58 -0.92 10.31
C ARG A 30 -0.43 -0.38 11.33
N VAL A 31 -1.57 0.05 10.84
CA VAL A 31 -2.71 0.50 11.62
C VAL A 31 -3.89 -0.45 11.38
N ASP A 32 -4.45 -0.98 12.46
CA ASP A 32 -5.73 -1.69 12.42
C ASP A 32 -6.87 -0.66 12.33
N LEU A 33 -7.75 -0.84 11.34
CA LEU A 33 -8.89 0.03 11.10
C LEU A 33 -10.20 -0.59 11.61
N GLY A 34 -10.14 -1.79 12.18
CA GLY A 34 -11.29 -2.58 12.63
C GLY A 34 -11.95 -3.37 11.49
N GLY A 35 -12.74 -4.38 11.87
CA GLY A 35 -13.47 -5.21 10.89
C GLY A 35 -12.57 -5.99 9.92
N GLY A 36 -11.34 -6.31 10.34
CA GLY A 36 -10.33 -6.98 9.51
C GLY A 36 -9.68 -6.07 8.45
N ALA A 37 -10.00 -4.77 8.46
CA ALA A 37 -9.34 -3.79 7.62
C ALA A 37 -8.03 -3.29 8.25
N SER A 38 -7.02 -3.04 7.43
CA SER A 38 -5.77 -2.46 7.89
C SER A 38 -5.12 -1.59 6.83
N LEU A 39 -4.24 -0.70 7.29
CA LEU A 39 -3.43 0.18 6.49
C LEU A 39 -1.96 -0.10 6.83
N THR A 40 -1.13 -0.32 5.82
CA THR A 40 0.30 -0.59 5.99
C THR A 40 1.11 0.45 5.23
N MET A 41 2.02 1.12 5.92
CA MET A 41 2.86 2.19 5.37
C MET A 41 4.24 1.63 5.03
N LEU A 42 4.72 1.90 3.82
CA LEU A 42 6.00 1.43 3.29
C LEU A 42 6.88 2.62 2.86
N ASN A 43 8.19 2.49 3.04
CA ASN A 43 9.19 3.39 2.45
C ASN A 43 9.92 2.70 1.29
N PHE A 44 10.38 3.50 0.33
CA PHE A 44 11.27 3.03 -0.74
C PHE A 44 12.72 3.02 -0.23
N PRO A 45 13.63 2.16 -0.74
CA PRO A 45 15.03 2.18 -0.35
C PRO A 45 15.66 3.58 -0.36
N GLY A 46 16.25 3.98 0.75
CA GLY A 46 16.92 5.28 0.90
C GLY A 46 16.00 6.46 1.23
N GLU A 47 14.68 6.26 1.28
CA GLU A 47 13.72 7.30 1.65
C GLU A 47 13.42 7.27 3.16
N GLU A 48 13.49 8.46 3.80
CA GLU A 48 13.15 8.65 5.22
C GLU A 48 11.65 8.82 5.46
N VAL A 49 10.87 8.92 4.39
CA VAL A 49 9.41 9.13 4.43
C VAL A 49 8.66 7.91 3.92
N VAL A 50 7.39 7.78 4.33
CA VAL A 50 6.46 6.84 3.71
C VAL A 50 6.24 7.27 2.26
N THR A 51 6.44 6.35 1.32
CA THR A 51 6.25 6.59 -0.13
C THR A 51 5.04 5.84 -0.69
N LEU A 52 4.61 4.77 -0.02
CA LEU A 52 3.49 3.94 -0.43
C LEU A 52 2.65 3.51 0.78
N GLU A 53 1.35 3.58 0.62
CA GLU A 53 0.38 3.08 1.59
C GLU A 53 -0.50 1.99 0.95
N LEU A 54 -0.56 0.83 1.60
CA LEU A 54 -1.39 -0.30 1.21
C LEU A 54 -2.58 -0.45 2.15
N VAL A 55 -3.78 -0.33 1.61
CA VAL A 55 -5.02 -0.50 2.37
C VAL A 55 -5.63 -1.86 2.03
N HIS A 56 -5.82 -2.72 3.03
CA HIS A 56 -6.47 -4.02 2.87
C HIS A 56 -7.85 -3.97 3.54
N ARG A 57 -8.92 -4.21 2.77
CA ARG A 57 -10.31 -4.22 3.24
C ARG A 57 -11.04 -5.44 2.69
N PRO A 58 -10.92 -6.62 3.33
CA PRO A 58 -11.47 -7.88 2.78
C PRO A 58 -13.00 -7.84 2.64
N ALA A 59 -13.71 -7.17 3.56
CA ALA A 59 -15.17 -7.02 3.49
C ALA A 59 -15.65 -6.15 2.32
N ALA A 60 -14.77 -5.35 1.70
CA ALA A 60 -15.10 -4.48 0.57
C ALA A 60 -14.94 -5.18 -0.80
N GLY A 61 -14.75 -6.51 -0.81
CA GLY A 61 -14.57 -7.30 -2.04
C GLY A 61 -13.25 -7.03 -2.74
N ALA A 62 -13.09 -7.61 -3.94
CA ALA A 62 -11.91 -7.44 -4.77
C ALA A 62 -11.69 -5.97 -5.18
N VAL A 63 -10.44 -5.60 -5.44
CA VAL A 63 -10.08 -4.29 -6.00
C VAL A 63 -10.50 -4.23 -7.47
N ASP A 64 -11.29 -3.21 -7.82
CA ASP A 64 -11.52 -2.78 -9.20
C ASP A 64 -10.62 -1.57 -9.49
N ILE A 65 -9.74 -1.70 -10.47
CA ILE A 65 -8.76 -0.66 -10.85
C ILE A 65 -9.42 0.36 -11.80
N GLY A 66 -10.51 -0.01 -12.47
CA GLY A 66 -11.09 0.79 -13.55
C GLY A 66 -10.10 0.99 -14.71
N THR A 67 -10.31 2.06 -15.48
CA THR A 67 -9.51 2.36 -16.69
C THR A 67 -8.70 3.66 -16.60
N GLY A 68 -8.87 4.42 -15.51
CA GLY A 68 -8.21 5.72 -15.33
C GLY A 68 -6.84 5.65 -14.65
N PHE A 69 -6.54 4.56 -13.94
CA PHE A 69 -5.26 4.38 -13.26
C PHE A 69 -4.30 3.57 -14.14
N SER A 70 -3.15 4.15 -14.47
CA SER A 70 -2.15 3.47 -15.31
C SER A 70 -1.09 2.76 -14.47
N HIS A 71 -0.25 3.51 -13.76
CA HIS A 71 0.86 2.98 -12.98
C HIS A 71 1.39 4.00 -11.96
N ILE A 72 2.19 3.52 -11.01
CA ILE A 72 3.05 4.34 -10.14
C ILE A 72 4.49 4.09 -10.57
N PRO A 73 5.25 5.12 -11.00
CA PRO A 73 6.67 4.97 -11.26
C PRO A 73 7.43 4.82 -9.93
N VAL A 74 8.46 3.99 -9.93
CA VAL A 74 9.39 3.78 -8.81
C VAL A 74 10.80 4.16 -9.22
#